data_AF-A0A7Y5CMS5-F1
#
_entry.id   AF-A0A7Y5CMS5-F1
#
_cell.length_a   1.000
_cell.length_b   1.000
_cell.length_c   1.000
_cell.angle_alpha   90.00
_cell.angle_beta   90.00
_cell.angle_gamma   90.00
#
_symmetry.space_group_name_H-M   'P 1'
#
loop_
_entity.id
_entity.type
_entity.pdbx_description
1 polymer ?
#
loop_
_entity_poly.entity_id
_entity_poly.type
_entity_poly.pdbx_seq_one_letter_code
_entity_poly.pdbx_strand_id
1 'polypeptide(L)'
;MRRFLQHVLPHRFVKVRYYGFLSSSHRKRLEKVKALLNIKPVATEPTDVAGTEAPEACEAHAVRCPKCGGVMKLVGEIEPKRTRSP
;
A
#
# COMPACT_ATOMS: atom_id res chain seq x y z
N MET A 1 4.20 13.29 25.54
CA MET A 1 4.16 14.23 24.39
C MET A 1 4.66 13.54 23.12
N ARG A 2 3.79 13.27 22.13
CA ARG A 2 4.18 12.70 20.81
C ARG A 2 3.37 13.34 19.67
N ARG A 3 3.32 14.68 19.61
CA ARG A 3 2.48 15.40 18.63
C ARG A 3 3.19 16.52 17.89
N PHE A 4 4.53 16.58 17.95
CA PHE A 4 5.25 17.73 17.41
C PHE A 4 5.64 17.60 15.92
N LEU A 5 5.59 16.40 15.33
CA LEU A 5 5.92 16.17 13.91
C LEU A 5 4.88 15.31 13.15
N GLN A 6 3.65 15.17 13.65
CA GLN A 6 2.60 14.40 12.97
C GLN A 6 1.70 15.23 12.02
N HIS A 7 1.85 16.57 12.00
CA HIS A 7 0.84 17.44 11.40
C HIS A 7 1.26 18.14 10.09
N VAL A 8 2.46 17.89 9.57
CA VAL A 8 2.82 18.40 8.25
C VAL A 8 3.28 17.24 7.38
N LEU A 9 2.33 16.72 6.62
CA LEU A 9 2.66 15.82 5.53
C LEU A 9 3.25 16.70 4.41
N PRO A 10 4.51 16.47 3.98
CA PRO A 10 5.12 17.32 2.95
C PRO A 10 4.28 17.30 1.67
N HIS A 11 4.42 18.35 0.86
CA HIS A 11 3.71 18.43 -0.42
C HIS A 11 4.01 17.17 -1.26
N ARG A 12 2.97 16.54 -1.81
CA ARG A 12 2.97 15.23 -2.54
C ARG A 12 3.00 13.95 -1.70
N PHE A 13 3.05 14.01 -0.37
CA PHE A 13 2.90 12.80 0.44
C PHE A 13 1.43 12.46 0.67
N VAL A 14 1.09 11.17 0.60
CA VAL A 14 -0.28 10.67 0.79
C VAL A 14 -0.47 10.16 2.22
N LYS A 15 -1.52 10.63 2.89
CA LYS A 15 -1.88 10.14 4.22
C LYS A 15 -2.64 8.82 4.09
N VAL A 16 -1.99 7.70 4.38
CA VAL A 16 -2.67 6.40 4.47
C VAL A 16 -3.55 6.37 5.72
N ARG A 17 -4.85 6.13 5.54
CA ARG A 17 -5.80 5.90 6.62
C ARG A 17 -6.11 4.41 6.71
N TYR A 18 -5.93 3.82 7.90
CA TYR A 18 -6.30 2.43 8.15
C TYR A 18 -7.75 2.33 8.61
N TYR A 19 -8.55 1.51 7.94
CA TYR A 19 -9.96 1.26 8.25
C TYR A 19 -10.21 -0.21 8.63
N GLY A 20 -11.43 -0.52 9.07
CA GLY A 20 -11.84 -1.89 9.37
C GLY A 20 -11.00 -2.53 10.47
N PHE A 21 -10.57 -3.78 10.26
CA PHE A 21 -9.76 -4.54 11.21
C PHE A 21 -8.32 -4.00 11.36
N LEU A 22 -7.80 -3.24 10.38
CA LEU A 22 -6.48 -2.63 10.41
C LEU A 22 -6.45 -1.28 11.15
N SER A 23 -7.61 -0.75 11.55
CA SER A 23 -7.68 0.48 12.34
C SER A 23 -6.99 0.30 13.70
N SER A 24 -6.34 1.35 14.20
CA SER A 24 -5.65 1.34 15.50
C SER A 24 -6.59 0.97 16.66
N SER A 25 -7.86 1.40 16.61
CA SER A 25 -8.89 1.05 17.58
C SER A 25 -9.21 -0.44 17.64
N HIS A 26 -8.91 -1.19 16.57
CA HIS A 26 -9.22 -2.61 16.43
C HIS A 26 -8.00 -3.53 16.58
N ARG A 27 -6.84 -3.04 17.04
CA ARG A 27 -5.62 -3.86 17.24
C ARG A 27 -5.88 -5.15 18.05
N LYS A 28 -6.69 -5.08 19.11
CA LYS A 28 -7.06 -6.25 19.93
C LYS A 28 -7.90 -7.29 19.20
N ARG A 29 -8.67 -6.88 18.17
CA ARG A 29 -9.48 -7.77 17.34
C ARG A 29 -8.68 -8.36 16.18
N LEU A 30 -7.60 -7.69 15.76
CA LEU A 30 -6.75 -8.12 14.65
C LEU A 30 -6.14 -9.51 14.88
N GLU A 31 -5.69 -9.82 16.10
CA GLU A 31 -5.15 -11.14 16.44
C GLU A 31 -6.18 -12.26 16.25
N LYS A 32 -7.43 -12.02 16.69
CA LYS A 32 -8.53 -12.96 16.48
C LYS A 32 -8.85 -13.17 15.00
N VAL A 33 -8.86 -12.09 14.22
CA VAL A 33 -9.07 -12.16 12.77
C VAL A 33 -7.95 -12.98 12.10
N LYS A 34 -6.70 -12.76 12.47
CA LYS A 34 -5.56 -13.54 11.95
C LYS A 34 -5.69 -15.03 12.29
N ALA A 35 -6.09 -15.36 13.52
CA ALA A 35 -6.32 -16.73 13.96
C ALA A 35 -7.45 -17.40 13.15
N LEU A 36 -8.58 -16.72 12.95
CA LEU A 36 -9.69 -17.23 12.14
C LEU A 36 -9.30 -17.45 10.66
N LEU A 37 -8.42 -16.61 10.13
CA LEU A 37 -7.89 -16.74 8.78
C LEU A 37 -6.74 -17.76 8.65
N ASN A 38 -6.37 -18.47 9.74
CA ASN A 38 -5.23 -19.38 9.80
C ASN A 38 -3.91 -18.75 9.31
N ILE A 39 -3.74 -17.45 9.50
CA ILE A 39 -2.53 -16.73 9.08
C ILE A 39 -1.43 -17.04 10.09
N LYS A 40 -0.38 -17.73 9.65
CA LYS A 40 0.81 -17.98 10.47
C LYS A 40 1.46 -16.62 10.82
N PRO A 41 1.82 -16.36 12.09
CA PRO A 41 2.54 -15.16 12.43
C PRO A 41 3.87 -15.15 11.68
N VAL A 42 4.02 -14.19 10.75
CA VAL A 42 5.31 -13.89 10.14
C VAL A 42 6.16 -13.21 11.21
N ALA A 43 7.33 -13.76 11.50
CA ALA A 43 8.31 -13.08 12.33
C ALA A 43 8.70 -11.77 11.62
N THR A 44 8.24 -10.64 12.16
CA THR A 44 8.71 -9.33 11.72
C THR A 44 10.13 -9.15 12.22
N GLU A 45 11.09 -9.55 11.39
CA GLU A 45 12.43 -8.96 11.41
C GLU A 45 12.25 -7.44 11.19
N PRO A 46 12.88 -6.56 11.97
CA PRO A 46 12.83 -5.13 11.70
C PRO A 46 13.57 -4.86 10.38
N THR A 47 12.84 -4.76 9.28
CA THR A 47 13.40 -4.24 8.04
C THR A 47 13.67 -2.76 8.24
N ASP A 48 14.93 -2.40 8.45
CA ASP A 48 15.41 -1.04 8.34
C ASP A 48 14.99 -0.48 6.99
N VAL A 49 14.09 0.49 7.02
CA VAL A 49 13.67 1.27 5.84
C VAL A 49 14.78 2.26 5.48
N ALA A 50 15.88 1.74 4.97
CA ALA A 50 16.92 2.51 4.31
C ALA A 50 16.89 2.21 2.81
N GLY A 51 16.53 3.22 2.01
CA GLY A 51 16.75 3.25 0.56
C GLY A 51 15.85 2.33 -0.27
N THR A 52 14.64 2.79 -0.60
CA THR A 52 13.98 2.30 -1.82
C THR A 52 14.63 3.00 -3.01
N GLU A 53 15.72 2.42 -3.50
CA GLU A 53 16.16 2.64 -4.87
C GLU A 53 14.99 2.28 -5.81
N ALA A 54 14.77 3.15 -6.79
CA ALA A 54 13.70 3.02 -7.77
C ALA A 54 13.75 1.62 -8.42
N PRO A 55 12.61 0.95 -8.64
CA PRO A 55 12.64 -0.26 -9.46
C PRO A 55 13.00 0.17 -10.87
N GLU A 56 14.18 -0.26 -11.31
CA GLU A 56 14.56 -0.33 -12.70
C GLU A 56 13.40 -0.94 -13.50
N ALA A 57 13.12 -0.32 -14.65
CA ALA A 57 11.99 -0.63 -15.51
C ALA A 57 11.78 -2.15 -15.67
N CYS A 58 10.69 -2.65 -15.10
CA CYS A 58 10.25 -4.02 -15.29
C CYS A 58 9.70 -4.18 -16.72
N GLU A 59 10.58 -4.39 -17.70
CA GLU A 59 10.20 -4.74 -19.08
C GLU A 59 9.61 -6.17 -19.21
N ALA A 60 9.49 -6.95 -18.13
CA ALA A 60 9.26 -8.40 -18.26
C ALA A 60 7.84 -8.91 -18.00
N HIS A 61 6.82 -8.06 -17.80
CA HIS A 61 5.44 -8.51 -17.58
C HIS A 61 4.46 -7.85 -18.52
N ALA A 62 4.50 -8.29 -19.79
CA ALA A 62 3.45 -8.00 -20.75
C ALA A 62 2.09 -8.46 -20.19
N VAL A 63 1.24 -7.49 -19.80
CA VAL A 63 -0.10 -7.74 -19.30
C VAL A 63 -0.91 -8.40 -20.41
N ARG A 64 -1.51 -9.56 -20.14
CA ARG A 64 -2.33 -10.30 -21.11
C ARG A 64 -3.82 -10.09 -20.83
N CYS A 65 -4.60 -9.97 -21.89
CA CYS A 65 -6.05 -9.91 -21.78
C CYS A 65 -6.61 -11.24 -21.24
N PRO A 66 -7.41 -11.25 -20.16
CA PRO A 66 -7.94 -12.47 -19.58
C PRO A 66 -8.97 -13.20 -20.46
N LYS A 67 -9.46 -12.56 -21.54
CA LYS A 67 -10.44 -13.17 -22.46
C LYS A 67 -9.81 -13.78 -23.72
N CYS A 68 -8.81 -13.11 -24.30
CA CYS A 68 -8.20 -13.54 -25.57
C CYS A 68 -6.70 -13.86 -25.47
N GLY A 69 -6.06 -13.64 -24.32
CA GLY A 69 -4.63 -13.89 -24.11
C GLY A 69 -3.68 -12.90 -24.80
N GLY A 70 -4.20 -11.97 -25.60
CA GLY A 70 -3.42 -10.98 -26.33
C GLY A 70 -2.65 -10.02 -25.42
N VAL A 71 -1.50 -9.54 -25.90
CA VAL A 71 -0.67 -8.56 -25.20
C VAL A 71 -1.37 -7.19 -25.18
N MET A 72 -1.56 -6.63 -24.00
CA MET A 72 -2.12 -5.29 -23.82
C MET A 72 -1.02 -4.24 -24.01
N LYS A 73 -1.36 -3.16 -24.72
CA LYS A 73 -0.50 -1.98 -24.88
C LYS A 73 -0.96 -0.89 -23.94
N LEU A 74 -0.01 -0.17 -23.34
CA LEU A 74 -0.32 1.05 -22.59
C LEU A 74 -0.85 2.10 -23.57
N VAL A 75 -2.09 2.54 -23.38
CA VAL A 75 -2.74 3.56 -24.25
C VAL A 75 -2.64 4.98 -23.70
N GLY A 76 -2.31 5.12 -22.42
CA GLY A 76 -2.17 6.41 -21.77
C GLY A 76 -2.22 6.27 -20.25
N GLU A 77 -1.66 7.26 -19.56
CA GLU A 77 -1.73 7.38 -18.11
C GLU A 77 -2.84 8.38 -17.74
N ILE A 78 -3.59 8.06 -16.70
CA ILE A 78 -4.62 8.96 -16.18
C ILE A 78 -3.94 9.81 -15.09
N GLU A 79 -3.87 11.12 -15.29
CA GLU A 79 -3.34 12.00 -14.25
C GLU A 79 -4.19 11.89 -12.96
N PRO A 80 -3.56 11.85 -11.78
CA PRO A 80 -4.29 11.84 -10.53
C PRO A 80 -5.12 13.13 -10.43
N LYS A 81 -6.45 12.97 -10.39
CA LYS A 81 -7.34 14.10 -10.15
C LYS A 81 -6.94 14.76 -8.83
N ARG A 82 -6.69 16.07 -8.84
CA ARG A 82 -6.45 16.87 -7.64
C ARG A 82 -7.75 17.01 -6.85
N THR A 83 -8.30 15.91 -6.36
CA THR A 83 -9.39 15.94 -5.39
C THR A 83 -8.78 16.16 -4.02
N ARG A 84 -9.15 17.27 -3.39
CA ARG A 84 -8.87 17.50 -1.97
C ARG A 84 -9.47 16.33 -1.20
N SER A 85 -8.65 15.60 -0.46
CA SER A 85 -9.14 14.56 0.45
C SER A 85 -10.20 15.16 1.38
N PRO A 86 -11.34 14.50 1.61
CA PRO A 86 -12.27 14.89 2.67
C PRO A 86 -11.64 14.77 4.08
#